data_AF-X0VYR1-F1
#
_entry.id   AF-X0VYR1-F1
#
_cell.length_a   1.000
_cell.length_b   1.000
_cell.length_c   1.000
_cell.angle_alpha   90.00
_cell.angle_beta   90.00
_cell.angle_gamma   90.00
#
_symmetry.space_group_name_H-M   'P 1'
#
loop_
_entity.id
_entity.type
_entity.pdbx_description
1 polymer ?
#
loop_
_entity_poly.entity_id
_entity_poly.type
_entity_poly.pdbx_seq_one_letter_code
_entity_poly.pdbx_strand_id
1 'polypeptide(L)'
;KSQYEIAVELAARLGVTDFGDKTEEEWLREIVAGCKDIPDYDTFKKNGIHKVKFDQPYVSFQEQINDPVNNQFPTPSGKIEIYSQQLADMNNPKVPPIPKYIEAWESRSDPLAEKYPLQVVTTHTRRRAHTQFDNVPWLRELDPQAVSINTADAEARGIKDGDMVRVFNDRGEMIIPARVTGRIMPGVVDIPQGAWYDPDENGVDRGGCANILTKDVISPGGAFASNTALVQVKKA
;
A
#
# COMPACT_ATOMS: atom_id res chain seq x y z
N LYS A 1 -5.47 -28.13 -1.13
CA LYS A 1 -4.09 -28.38 -0.68
C LYS A 1 -3.58 -27.12 -0.01
N SER A 2 -2.85 -27.23 1.08
CA SER A 2 -2.13 -26.09 1.66
C SER A 2 -1.03 -25.63 0.69
N GLN A 3 -0.53 -24.42 0.86
CA GLN A 3 0.62 -23.94 0.07
C GLN A 3 1.86 -24.83 0.31
N TYR A 4 1.99 -25.38 1.52
CA TYR A 4 3.05 -26.32 1.86
C TYR A 4 2.95 -27.62 1.05
N GLU A 5 1.78 -28.26 1.02
CA GLU A 5 1.55 -29.47 0.22
C GLU A 5 1.83 -29.24 -1.27
N ILE A 6 1.42 -28.08 -1.80
CA ILE A 6 1.71 -27.70 -3.20
C ILE A 6 3.22 -27.61 -3.43
N ALA A 7 3.95 -26.95 -2.52
CA ALA A 7 5.40 -26.81 -2.62
C ALA A 7 6.12 -28.16 -2.55
N VAL A 8 5.70 -29.07 -1.65
CA VAL A 8 6.26 -30.42 -1.53
C VAL A 8 6.06 -31.23 -2.82
N GLU A 9 4.86 -31.17 -3.39
CA GLU A 9 4.55 -31.85 -4.65
C GLU A 9 5.33 -31.28 -5.84
N LEU A 10 5.60 -29.97 -5.86
CA LEU A 10 6.42 -29.33 -6.88
C LEU A 10 7.91 -29.67 -6.72
N ALA A 11 8.43 -29.64 -5.50
CA ALA A 11 9.82 -30.00 -5.19
C ALA A 11 10.17 -31.40 -5.73
N ALA A 12 9.30 -32.38 -5.49
CA ALA A 12 9.48 -33.73 -6.01
C ALA A 12 9.56 -33.79 -7.55
N ARG A 13 8.76 -32.98 -8.25
CA ARG A 13 8.76 -32.92 -9.72
C ARG A 13 9.96 -32.16 -10.30
N LEU A 14 10.51 -31.23 -9.53
CA LEU A 14 11.69 -30.45 -9.89
C LEU A 14 13.02 -31.14 -9.51
N GLY A 15 12.97 -32.31 -8.85
CA GLY A 15 14.15 -33.01 -8.37
C GLY A 15 14.82 -32.36 -7.16
N VAL A 16 14.08 -31.52 -6.41
CA VAL A 16 14.54 -30.95 -5.13
C VAL A 16 14.25 -31.98 -4.04
N THR A 17 15.30 -32.63 -3.54
CA THR A 17 15.19 -33.80 -2.65
C THR A 17 15.28 -33.48 -1.17
N ASP A 18 15.67 -32.25 -0.82
CA ASP A 18 15.87 -31.74 0.55
C ASP A 18 14.74 -30.85 1.03
N PHE A 19 13.57 -30.93 0.38
CA PHE A 19 12.37 -30.18 0.75
C PHE A 19 11.22 -31.12 1.08
N GLY A 20 10.43 -30.79 2.11
CA GLY A 20 9.27 -31.59 2.52
C GLY A 20 9.61 -32.74 3.47
N ASP A 21 10.76 -32.69 4.14
CA ASP A 21 11.22 -33.66 5.15
C ASP A 21 10.41 -33.60 6.46
N LYS A 22 9.71 -32.50 6.70
CA LYS A 22 8.86 -32.26 7.87
C LYS A 22 7.39 -32.10 7.49
N THR A 23 6.51 -32.45 8.40
CA THR A 23 5.10 -32.09 8.37
C THR A 23 4.91 -30.62 8.78
N GLU A 24 3.74 -30.03 8.46
CA GLU A 24 3.41 -28.68 8.93
C GLU A 24 3.45 -28.58 10.47
N GLU A 25 3.05 -29.65 11.18
CA GLU A 25 3.11 -29.71 12.65
C GLU A 25 4.56 -29.66 13.18
N GLU A 26 5.49 -30.38 12.55
CA GLU A 26 6.91 -30.37 12.95
C GLU A 26 7.54 -29.00 12.72
N TRP A 27 7.22 -28.34 11.60
CA TRP A 27 7.63 -26.96 11.36
C TRP A 27 7.11 -26.01 12.44
N LEU A 28 5.83 -26.12 12.80
CA LEU A 28 5.25 -25.28 13.84
C LEU A 28 5.90 -25.52 15.21
N ARG A 29 6.23 -26.77 15.56
CA ARG A 29 6.95 -27.09 16.80
C ARG A 29 8.33 -26.46 16.84
N GLU A 30 9.08 -26.53 15.74
CA GLU A 30 10.42 -25.95 15.65
C GLU A 30 10.39 -24.42 15.74
N ILE A 31 9.46 -23.77 15.03
CA ILE A 31 9.28 -22.32 15.09
C ILE A 31 8.96 -21.90 16.53
N VAL A 32 8.04 -22.60 17.20
CA VAL A 32 7.68 -22.29 18.59
C VAL A 32 8.83 -22.57 19.56
N ALA A 33 9.61 -23.62 19.36
CA ALA A 33 10.80 -23.90 20.18
C ALA A 33 11.85 -22.77 20.08
N GLY A 34 11.88 -22.02 18.98
CA GLY A 34 12.71 -20.82 18.82
C GLY A 34 12.16 -19.56 19.51
N CYS A 35 10.90 -19.56 19.94
CA CYS A 35 10.26 -18.43 20.59
C CYS A 35 10.48 -18.45 22.11
N LYS A 36 11.32 -17.55 22.63
CA LYS A 36 11.65 -17.49 24.07
C LYS A 36 10.44 -17.26 25.00
N ASP A 37 9.42 -16.55 24.49
CA ASP A 37 8.26 -16.17 25.29
C ASP A 37 7.13 -17.20 25.25
N ILE A 38 7.24 -18.25 24.42
CA ILE A 38 6.22 -19.30 24.32
C ILE A 38 6.75 -20.54 25.04
N PRO A 39 6.07 -21.01 26.11
CA PRO A 39 6.62 -22.04 27.00
C PRO A 39 6.74 -23.41 26.33
N ASP A 40 5.65 -23.92 25.76
CA ASP A 40 5.62 -25.18 25.03
C ASP A 40 4.50 -25.18 23.96
N TYR A 41 4.75 -25.89 22.86
CA TYR A 41 3.86 -25.92 21.71
C TYR A 41 2.49 -26.53 22.02
N ASP A 42 2.43 -27.62 22.79
CA ASP A 42 1.19 -28.35 23.05
C ASP A 42 0.22 -27.54 23.93
N THR A 43 0.73 -26.88 24.96
CA THR A 43 -0.03 -25.92 25.77
C THR A 43 -0.46 -24.72 24.96
N PHE A 44 0.41 -24.16 24.12
CA PHE A 44 0.06 -23.04 23.25
C PHE A 44 -1.06 -23.42 22.28
N LYS A 45 -0.94 -24.56 21.60
CA LYS A 45 -1.95 -25.11 20.68
C LYS A 45 -3.28 -25.34 21.39
N LYS A 46 -3.26 -25.91 22.60
CA LYS A 46 -4.48 -26.14 23.41
C LYS A 46 -5.16 -24.84 23.82
N ASN A 47 -4.39 -23.82 24.20
CA ASN A 47 -4.92 -22.54 24.66
C ASN A 47 -5.33 -21.61 23.50
N GLY A 48 -4.80 -21.81 22.30
CA GLY A 48 -5.07 -21.04 21.09
C GLY A 48 -4.45 -19.63 21.06
N ILE A 49 -4.13 -19.07 22.23
CA ILE A 49 -3.48 -17.77 22.37
C ILE A 49 -2.49 -17.79 23.55
N HIS A 50 -1.36 -17.11 23.37
CA HIS A 50 -0.41 -16.80 24.44
C HIS A 50 -0.26 -15.27 24.54
N LYS A 51 -0.40 -14.72 25.76
CA LYS A 51 -0.26 -13.28 26.00
C LYS A 51 1.09 -13.01 26.64
N VAL A 52 2.02 -12.48 25.85
CA VAL A 52 3.32 -12.01 26.35
C VAL A 52 3.10 -10.81 27.25
N LYS A 53 3.62 -10.87 28.48
CA LYS A 53 3.57 -9.77 29.44
C LYS A 53 4.94 -9.08 29.45
N PHE A 54 4.93 -7.77 29.27
CA PHE A 54 6.12 -6.95 29.45
C PHE A 54 6.06 -6.30 30.84
N ASP A 55 7.20 -6.24 31.51
CA ASP A 55 7.30 -5.61 32.84
C ASP A 55 7.10 -4.09 32.78
N GLN A 56 7.41 -3.49 31.63
CA GLN A 56 7.25 -2.07 31.36
C GLN A 56 6.89 -1.82 29.89
N PRO A 57 6.23 -0.69 29.56
CA PRO A 57 6.01 -0.30 28.17
C PRO A 57 7.32 -0.10 27.42
N TYR A 58 7.34 -0.47 26.14
CA TYR A 58 8.45 -0.15 25.26
C TYR A 58 8.46 1.34 24.91
N VAL A 59 9.60 2.02 25.09
CA VAL A 59 9.81 3.42 24.71
C VAL A 59 10.92 3.48 23.67
N SER A 60 10.56 3.83 22.43
CA SER A 60 11.51 3.93 21.32
C SER A 60 12.66 4.90 21.63
N PHE A 61 13.88 4.46 21.32
CA PHE A 61 15.12 5.24 21.47
C PHE A 61 15.47 5.70 22.90
N GLN A 62 14.83 5.11 23.92
CA GLN A 62 15.03 5.54 25.32
C GLN A 62 16.50 5.44 25.76
N GLU A 63 17.20 4.37 25.39
CA GLU A 63 18.61 4.19 25.73
C GLU A 63 19.50 5.22 25.03
N GLN A 64 19.27 5.47 23.73
CA GLN A 64 19.99 6.48 22.95
C GLN A 64 19.78 7.89 23.50
N ILE A 65 18.61 8.17 24.10
CA ILE A 65 18.30 9.48 24.70
C ILE A 65 18.91 9.59 26.10
N ASN A 66 18.81 8.55 26.92
CA ASN A 66 19.27 8.57 28.31
C ASN A 66 20.80 8.49 28.41
N ASP A 67 21.45 7.76 27.51
CA ASP A 67 22.90 7.59 27.47
C ASP A 67 23.41 7.51 26.01
N PRO A 68 23.47 8.66 25.31
CA PRO A 68 23.89 8.73 23.91
C PRO A 68 25.36 8.38 23.67
N VAL A 69 26.19 8.36 24.72
CA VAL A 69 27.62 8.04 24.59
C VAL A 69 27.81 6.54 24.40
N ASN A 70 27.10 5.73 25.19
CA ASN A 70 27.21 4.27 25.12
C ASN A 70 26.17 3.64 24.19
N ASN A 71 25.07 4.35 23.90
CA ASN A 71 23.99 3.87 23.04
C ASN A 71 23.83 4.80 21.84
N GLN A 72 24.69 4.63 20.86
CA GLN A 72 24.65 5.44 19.64
C GLN A 72 23.54 4.98 18.68
N PHE A 73 23.06 5.89 17.85
CA PHE A 73 22.18 5.52 16.74
C PHE A 73 22.96 4.69 15.70
N PRO A 74 22.30 3.77 14.97
CA PRO A 74 22.93 2.96 13.92
C PRO A 74 23.15 3.78 12.64
N THR A 75 23.86 4.91 12.75
CA THR A 75 24.23 5.82 11.66
C THR A 75 25.74 6.01 11.63
N PRO A 76 26.34 6.46 10.52
CA PRO A 76 27.79 6.68 10.43
C PRO A 76 28.34 7.59 11.54
N SER A 77 27.60 8.61 11.95
CA SER A 77 28.00 9.54 13.03
C SER A 77 27.61 9.08 14.45
N GLY A 78 26.84 8.00 14.60
CA GLY A 78 26.26 7.59 15.88
C GLY A 78 25.10 8.48 16.37
N LYS A 79 24.62 9.42 15.54
CA LYS A 79 23.59 10.43 15.88
C LYS A 79 22.44 10.44 14.87
N ILE A 80 21.39 11.21 15.16
CA ILE A 80 20.39 11.58 14.15
C ILE A 80 21.04 12.56 13.16
N GLU A 81 21.15 12.16 11.89
CA GLU A 81 21.78 12.95 10.84
C GLU A 81 20.76 13.83 10.12
N ILE A 82 20.68 15.12 10.52
CA ILE A 82 19.87 16.13 9.81
C ILE A 82 20.44 16.37 8.40
N TYR A 83 21.77 16.33 8.29
CA TYR A 83 22.50 16.33 7.03
C TYR A 83 23.19 14.97 6.87
N SER A 84 22.89 14.23 5.80
CA SER A 84 23.53 12.95 5.52
C SER A 84 24.69 13.12 4.55
N GLN A 85 25.92 12.90 5.03
CA GLN A 85 27.11 12.92 4.18
C GLN A 85 27.04 11.83 3.10
N GLN A 86 26.53 10.65 3.44
CA GLN A 86 26.34 9.56 2.49
C GLN A 86 25.47 9.97 1.28
N LEU A 87 24.38 10.70 1.52
CA LEU A 87 23.55 11.23 0.44
C LEU A 87 24.23 12.36 -0.32
N ALA A 88 25.06 13.18 0.34
CA ALA A 88 25.84 14.22 -0.31
C ALA A 88 26.84 13.63 -1.31
N ASP A 89 27.50 12.54 -0.92
CA ASP A 89 28.49 11.83 -1.73
C ASP A 89 27.87 11.17 -2.96
N MET A 90 26.57 10.82 -2.92
CA MET A 90 25.83 10.34 -4.10
C MET A 90 25.65 11.42 -5.17
N ASN A 91 25.78 12.70 -4.82
CA ASN A 91 25.62 13.85 -5.70
C ASN A 91 24.34 13.80 -6.58
N ASN A 92 23.24 13.30 -6.01
CA ASN A 92 21.97 13.14 -6.72
C ASN A 92 21.00 14.28 -6.35
N PRO A 93 20.66 15.19 -7.28
CA PRO A 93 19.78 16.32 -6.97
C PRO A 93 18.35 15.91 -6.59
N LYS A 94 17.94 14.68 -6.91
CA LYS A 94 16.64 14.12 -6.55
C LYS A 94 16.61 13.47 -5.16
N VAL A 95 17.77 13.30 -4.52
CA VAL A 95 17.92 12.72 -3.18
C VAL A 95 18.94 13.57 -2.40
N PRO A 96 18.61 14.83 -2.07
CA PRO A 96 19.54 15.76 -1.44
C PRO A 96 19.89 15.33 -0.01
N PRO A 97 21.05 15.74 0.51
CA PRO A 97 21.52 15.37 1.85
C PRO A 97 20.73 16.02 3.00
N ILE A 98 19.86 16.97 2.70
CA ILE A 98 18.95 17.62 3.65
C ILE A 98 17.54 17.64 3.04
N PRO A 99 16.47 17.52 3.85
CA PRO A 99 15.11 17.64 3.34
C PRO A 99 14.91 18.94 2.55
N LYS A 100 14.43 18.79 1.32
CA LYS A 100 14.17 19.89 0.39
C LYS A 100 12.87 19.61 -0.34
N TYR A 101 12.12 20.66 -0.64
CA TYR A 101 11.01 20.55 -1.58
C TYR A 101 11.53 20.21 -2.97
N ILE A 102 11.05 19.10 -3.52
CA ILE A 102 11.27 18.68 -4.90
C ILE A 102 9.87 18.48 -5.47
N GLU A 103 9.59 19.20 -6.56
CA GLU A 103 8.32 19.08 -7.25
C GLU A 103 8.09 17.61 -7.68
N ALA A 104 6.92 17.08 -7.37
CA ALA A 104 6.56 15.73 -7.77
C ALA A 104 6.33 15.69 -9.29
N TRP A 105 6.59 14.55 -9.93
CA TRP A 105 6.08 14.34 -11.28
C TRP A 105 4.55 14.34 -11.24
N GLU A 106 3.87 14.72 -12.32
CA GLU A 106 2.40 14.68 -12.38
C GLU A 106 1.74 15.31 -11.14
N SER A 107 2.31 16.42 -10.69
CA SER A 107 1.70 17.29 -9.70
C SER A 107 0.72 18.24 -10.38
N ARG A 108 -0.03 19.01 -9.60
CA ARG A 108 -0.91 20.06 -10.13
C ARG A 108 -0.18 21.13 -10.94
N SER A 109 1.13 21.28 -10.76
CA SER A 109 1.96 22.22 -11.50
C SER A 109 2.57 21.62 -12.78
N ASP A 110 2.40 20.32 -13.01
CA ASP A 110 2.82 19.66 -14.25
C ASP A 110 1.96 20.15 -15.42
N PRO A 111 2.52 20.44 -16.61
CA PRO A 111 1.74 20.80 -17.80
C PRO A 111 0.64 19.79 -18.16
N LEU A 112 0.80 18.52 -17.78
CA LEU A 112 -0.22 17.50 -17.94
C LEU A 112 -1.54 17.84 -17.21
N ALA A 113 -1.49 18.69 -16.19
CA ALA A 113 -2.67 19.15 -15.46
C ALA A 113 -3.65 19.95 -16.33
N GLU A 114 -3.20 20.52 -17.45
CA GLU A 114 -4.10 21.16 -18.44
C GLU A 114 -5.05 20.14 -19.07
N LYS A 115 -4.57 18.90 -19.29
CA LYS A 115 -5.34 17.79 -19.86
C LYS A 115 -6.09 17.01 -18.77
N TYR A 116 -5.42 16.80 -17.63
CA TYR A 116 -5.87 15.96 -16.52
C TYR A 116 -5.76 16.74 -15.20
N PRO A 117 -6.76 17.58 -14.86
CA PRO A 117 -6.63 18.57 -13.79
C PRO A 117 -6.81 18.01 -12.37
N LEU A 118 -7.16 16.72 -12.22
CA LEU A 118 -7.46 16.11 -10.93
C LEU A 118 -6.31 15.21 -10.47
N GLN A 119 -5.82 15.45 -9.26
CA GLN A 119 -4.86 14.55 -8.60
C GLN A 119 -5.59 13.31 -8.10
N VAL A 120 -5.05 12.12 -8.36
CA VAL A 120 -5.55 10.87 -7.77
C VAL A 120 -4.75 10.52 -6.53
N VAL A 121 -5.47 10.16 -5.47
CA VAL A 121 -4.95 9.38 -4.36
C VAL A 121 -5.63 8.02 -4.32
N THR A 122 -4.92 7.00 -3.83
CA THR A 122 -5.43 5.63 -3.77
C THR A 122 -5.39 5.13 -2.34
N THR A 123 -6.37 5.56 -1.54
CA THR A 123 -6.40 5.24 -0.12
C THR A 123 -6.64 3.74 0.14
N HIS A 124 -6.27 3.28 1.33
CA HIS A 124 -6.76 2.00 1.82
C HIS A 124 -8.21 2.16 2.27
N THR A 125 -9.07 1.24 1.86
CA THR A 125 -10.47 1.19 2.33
C THR A 125 -10.59 0.36 3.61
N ARG A 126 -11.70 0.55 4.31
CA ARG A 126 -12.09 -0.21 5.50
C ARG A 126 -12.58 -1.62 5.18
N ARG A 127 -13.04 -1.90 3.95
CA ARG A 127 -13.74 -3.16 3.65
C ARG A 127 -12.85 -4.32 3.18
N ARG A 128 -11.56 -4.09 2.94
CA ARG A 128 -10.64 -5.10 2.40
C ARG A 128 -9.22 -4.90 2.94
N ALA A 129 -8.47 -5.99 2.99
CA ALA A 129 -7.03 -5.95 3.24
C ALA A 129 -6.33 -6.06 1.88
N HIS A 130 -5.99 -4.92 1.28
CA HIS A 130 -5.58 -4.86 -0.13
C HIS A 130 -6.63 -5.50 -1.04
N THR A 131 -6.28 -6.52 -1.83
CA THR A 131 -7.21 -7.25 -2.70
C THR A 131 -7.99 -8.35 -1.99
N GLN A 132 -7.59 -8.71 -0.76
CA GLN A 132 -8.25 -9.76 0.01
C GLN A 132 -9.64 -9.27 0.46
N PHE A 133 -10.61 -10.18 0.39
CA PHE A 133 -12.03 -9.92 0.70
C PHE A 133 -12.76 -9.02 -0.29
N ASP A 134 -12.12 -8.60 -1.40
CA ASP A 134 -12.83 -7.81 -2.40
C ASP A 134 -14.02 -8.59 -2.97
N ASN A 135 -13.90 -9.90 -3.12
CA ASN A 135 -14.94 -10.80 -3.61
C ASN A 135 -16.09 -11.10 -2.62
N VAL A 136 -16.08 -10.55 -1.40
CA VAL A 136 -17.13 -10.81 -0.40
C VAL A 136 -18.32 -9.86 -0.65
N PRO A 137 -19.51 -10.36 -1.03
CA PRO A 137 -20.62 -9.50 -1.45
C PRO A 137 -21.10 -8.53 -0.36
N TRP A 138 -21.20 -8.99 0.88
CA TRP A 138 -21.67 -8.17 2.00
C TRP A 138 -20.72 -6.99 2.28
N LEU A 139 -19.42 -7.18 2.09
CA LEU A 139 -18.44 -6.11 2.24
C LEU A 139 -18.53 -5.10 1.08
N ARG A 140 -18.76 -5.57 -0.15
CA ARG A 140 -18.98 -4.70 -1.32
C ARG A 140 -20.22 -3.82 -1.16
N GLU A 141 -21.28 -4.36 -0.57
CA GLU A 141 -22.52 -3.60 -0.31
C GLU A 141 -22.31 -2.49 0.74
N LEU A 142 -21.54 -2.76 1.80
CA LEU A 142 -21.28 -1.80 2.89
C LEU A 142 -20.40 -0.62 2.48
N ASP A 143 -19.41 -0.82 1.62
CA ASP A 143 -18.54 0.24 1.09
C ASP A 143 -18.26 0.01 -0.41
N PRO A 144 -19.20 0.40 -1.30
CA PRO A 144 -19.05 0.21 -2.73
C PRO A 144 -17.79 0.88 -3.27
N GLN A 145 -17.13 0.22 -4.22
CA GLN A 145 -16.01 0.84 -4.94
C GLN A 145 -16.53 2.01 -5.77
N ALA A 146 -16.03 3.20 -5.48
CA ALA A 146 -16.47 4.44 -6.10
C ALA A 146 -15.29 5.43 -6.11
N VAL A 147 -15.31 6.37 -7.06
CA VAL A 147 -14.40 7.51 -7.02
C VAL A 147 -14.99 8.59 -6.12
N SER A 148 -14.30 8.93 -5.04
CA SER A 148 -14.68 10.08 -4.23
C SER A 148 -14.26 11.36 -4.93
N ILE A 149 -15.19 12.29 -5.13
CA ILE A 149 -14.96 13.56 -5.80
C ILE A 149 -15.54 14.71 -4.97
N ASN A 150 -14.82 15.83 -4.92
CA ASN A 150 -15.29 17.01 -4.20
C ASN A 150 -16.60 17.54 -4.80
N THR A 151 -17.46 18.12 -3.97
CA THR A 151 -18.73 18.73 -4.38
C THR A 151 -18.58 19.77 -5.50
N ALA A 152 -17.56 20.63 -5.44
CA ALA A 152 -17.32 21.67 -6.45
C ALA A 152 -16.84 21.07 -7.79
N ASP A 153 -15.97 20.05 -7.74
CA ASP A 153 -15.50 19.37 -8.95
C ASP A 153 -16.60 18.56 -9.63
N ALA A 154 -17.49 17.96 -8.83
CA ALA A 154 -18.65 17.24 -9.32
C ALA A 154 -19.66 18.21 -9.98
N GLU A 155 -19.96 19.33 -9.33
CA GLU A 155 -20.86 20.37 -9.85
C GLU A 155 -20.36 20.92 -11.20
N ALA A 156 -19.08 21.29 -11.29
CA ALA A 156 -18.46 21.76 -12.52
C ALA A 156 -18.52 20.76 -13.68
N ARG A 157 -18.76 19.48 -13.39
CA ARG A 157 -18.83 18.37 -14.35
C ARG A 157 -20.25 17.81 -14.52
N GLY A 158 -21.26 18.37 -13.84
CA GLY A 158 -22.63 17.87 -13.86
C GLY A 158 -22.78 16.45 -13.28
N ILE A 159 -21.90 16.05 -12.37
CA ILE A 159 -21.89 14.73 -11.72
C ILE A 159 -22.69 14.81 -10.42
N LYS A 160 -23.62 13.86 -10.24
CA LYS A 160 -24.35 13.65 -8.99
C LYS A 160 -23.82 12.42 -8.25
N ASP A 161 -24.12 12.33 -6.97
CA ASP A 161 -23.79 11.14 -6.18
C ASP A 161 -24.44 9.88 -6.78
N GLY A 162 -23.67 8.80 -6.89
CA GLY A 162 -24.10 7.55 -7.50
C GLY A 162 -24.09 7.52 -9.04
N ASP A 163 -23.85 8.64 -9.73
CA ASP A 163 -23.69 8.61 -11.19
C ASP A 163 -22.50 7.71 -11.57
N MET A 164 -22.64 6.92 -12.63
CA MET A 164 -21.48 6.27 -13.24
C MET A 164 -20.61 7.32 -13.92
N VAL A 165 -19.31 7.29 -13.64
CA VAL A 165 -18.35 8.24 -14.19
C VAL A 165 -17.17 7.50 -14.82
N ARG A 166 -16.69 8.05 -15.91
CA ARG A 166 -15.45 7.65 -16.57
C ARG A 166 -14.30 8.40 -15.90
N VAL A 167 -13.39 7.67 -15.27
CA VAL A 167 -12.11 8.18 -14.76
C VAL A 167 -11.00 7.69 -15.69
N PHE A 168 -10.18 8.60 -16.20
CA PHE A 168 -9.20 8.23 -17.22
C PHE A 168 -7.98 9.15 -17.27
N ASN A 169 -6.90 8.61 -17.82
CA ASN A 169 -5.78 9.34 -18.40
C ASN A 169 -5.23 8.58 -19.62
N ASP A 170 -4.03 8.91 -20.10
CA ASP A 170 -3.45 8.26 -21.29
C ASP A 170 -3.07 6.78 -21.07
N ARG A 171 -3.04 6.31 -19.81
CA ARG A 171 -2.62 4.94 -19.47
C ARG A 171 -3.79 3.96 -19.41
N GLY A 172 -4.97 4.44 -19.04
CA GLY A 172 -6.14 3.59 -18.86
C GLY A 172 -7.38 4.36 -18.46
N GLU A 173 -8.48 3.64 -18.40
CA GLU A 173 -9.78 4.18 -18.05
C GLU A 173 -10.64 3.15 -17.31
N MET A 174 -11.50 3.67 -16.43
CA MET A 174 -12.49 2.88 -15.71
C MET A 174 -13.84 3.60 -15.70
N ILE A 175 -14.91 2.82 -15.53
CA ILE A 175 -16.27 3.34 -15.30
C ILE A 175 -16.79 2.80 -13.98
N ILE A 176 -16.84 3.67 -12.98
CA ILE A 176 -17.27 3.35 -11.61
C ILE A 176 -18.22 4.44 -11.06
N PRO A 177 -19.01 4.15 -10.01
CA PRO A 177 -19.86 5.16 -9.39
C PRO A 177 -19.06 6.33 -8.80
N ALA A 178 -19.62 7.53 -8.83
CA ALA A 178 -19.11 8.69 -8.10
C ALA A 178 -19.66 8.72 -6.66
N ARG A 179 -18.80 9.00 -5.70
CA ARG A 179 -19.14 9.37 -4.32
C ARG A 179 -18.88 10.86 -4.14
N VAL A 180 -19.92 11.68 -4.24
CA VAL A 180 -19.78 13.14 -4.14
C VAL A 180 -19.72 13.53 -2.67
N THR A 181 -18.63 14.16 -2.25
CA THR A 181 -18.41 14.46 -0.83
C THR A 181 -17.59 15.72 -0.61
N GLY A 182 -17.91 16.49 0.44
CA GLY A 182 -17.09 17.62 0.88
C GLY A 182 -15.85 17.21 1.70
N ARG A 183 -15.60 15.89 1.89
CA ARG A 183 -14.51 15.36 2.73
C ARG A 183 -13.19 15.15 1.99
N ILE A 184 -13.13 15.53 0.72
CA ILE A 184 -11.92 15.52 -0.10
C ILE A 184 -11.68 16.93 -0.66
N MET A 185 -10.43 17.34 -0.83
CA MET A 185 -10.08 18.68 -1.30
C MET A 185 -10.51 18.88 -2.77
N PRO A 186 -10.97 20.08 -3.18
CA PRO A 186 -11.14 20.40 -4.59
C PRO A 186 -9.86 20.17 -5.40
N GLY A 187 -9.98 19.63 -6.60
CA GLY A 187 -8.87 19.22 -7.47
C GLY A 187 -8.30 17.83 -7.16
N VAL A 188 -8.88 17.09 -6.19
CA VAL A 188 -8.42 15.76 -5.79
C VAL A 188 -9.56 14.76 -5.85
N VAL A 189 -9.26 13.56 -6.36
CA VAL A 189 -10.15 12.40 -6.32
C VAL A 189 -9.49 11.24 -5.59
N ASP A 190 -10.29 10.43 -4.91
CA ASP A 190 -9.81 9.22 -4.24
C ASP A 190 -10.46 7.98 -4.84
N ILE A 191 -9.63 7.00 -5.20
CA ILE A 191 -10.04 5.70 -5.72
C ILE A 191 -9.36 4.64 -4.85
N PRO A 192 -10.07 4.05 -3.89
CA PRO A 192 -9.44 3.15 -2.93
C PRO A 192 -8.74 1.97 -3.63
N GLN A 193 -7.52 1.62 -3.19
CA GLN A 193 -6.70 0.55 -3.80
C GLN A 193 -7.24 -0.85 -3.53
N GLY A 194 -6.90 -1.82 -4.37
CA GLY A 194 -7.18 -3.25 -4.13
C GLY A 194 -8.50 -3.77 -4.69
N ALA A 195 -9.23 -2.96 -5.45
CA ALA A 195 -10.33 -3.48 -6.26
C ALA A 195 -9.80 -4.42 -7.34
N TRP A 196 -10.52 -5.51 -7.62
CA TRP A 196 -10.13 -6.45 -8.66
C TRP A 196 -10.35 -5.82 -10.04
N TYR A 197 -9.34 -5.90 -10.89
CA TYR A 197 -9.41 -5.44 -12.27
C TYR A 197 -10.41 -6.31 -13.05
N ASP A 198 -11.37 -5.66 -13.71
CA ASP A 198 -12.47 -6.31 -14.45
C ASP A 198 -12.73 -5.55 -15.76
N PRO A 199 -11.83 -5.69 -16.76
CA PRO A 199 -11.96 -4.99 -18.03
C PRO A 199 -13.06 -5.58 -18.91
N ASP A 200 -13.78 -4.70 -19.60
CA ASP A 200 -14.63 -5.12 -20.72
C ASP A 200 -13.82 -5.40 -22.00
N GLU A 201 -14.52 -5.76 -23.08
CA GLU A 201 -13.92 -6.09 -24.39
C GLU A 201 -13.07 -4.96 -25.00
N ASN A 202 -13.28 -3.71 -24.58
CA ASN A 202 -12.53 -2.54 -25.03
C ASN A 202 -11.41 -2.16 -24.06
N GLY A 203 -11.20 -2.92 -23.00
CA GLY A 203 -10.20 -2.66 -21.96
C GLY A 203 -10.64 -1.64 -20.91
N VAL A 204 -11.91 -1.23 -20.89
CA VAL A 204 -12.44 -0.29 -19.87
C VAL A 204 -12.73 -1.06 -18.60
N ASP A 205 -12.05 -0.70 -17.52
CA ASP A 205 -12.21 -1.35 -16.23
C ASP A 205 -13.56 -1.04 -15.58
N ARG A 206 -14.28 -2.07 -15.15
CA ARG A 206 -15.53 -1.98 -14.38
C ARG A 206 -15.33 -2.27 -12.91
N GLY A 207 -14.15 -2.76 -12.53
CA GLY A 207 -13.80 -3.13 -11.16
C GLY A 207 -13.36 -1.95 -10.29
N GLY A 208 -12.73 -0.93 -10.88
CA GLY A 208 -12.21 0.25 -10.17
C GLY A 208 -10.76 0.09 -9.69
N CYS A 209 -9.93 -0.62 -10.45
CA CYS A 209 -8.52 -0.84 -10.21
C CYS A 209 -7.71 0.45 -10.46
N ALA A 210 -7.46 1.22 -9.41
CA ALA A 210 -6.77 2.51 -9.48
C ALA A 210 -5.39 2.45 -10.17
N ASN A 211 -4.69 1.32 -10.10
CA ASN A 211 -3.34 1.17 -10.65
C ASN A 211 -3.27 1.27 -12.18
N ILE A 212 -4.37 1.12 -12.91
CA ILE A 212 -4.38 1.34 -14.37
C ILE A 212 -4.13 2.83 -14.72
N LEU A 213 -4.31 3.72 -13.75
CA LEU A 213 -4.15 5.16 -13.89
C LEU A 213 -2.78 5.64 -13.42
N THR A 214 -2.00 4.82 -12.70
CA THR A 214 -0.76 5.22 -12.04
C THR A 214 0.44 5.05 -12.96
N LYS A 215 1.49 5.83 -12.69
CA LYS A 215 2.72 5.78 -13.45
C LYS A 215 3.59 4.62 -13.00
N ASP A 216 3.98 3.74 -13.91
CA ASP A 216 4.92 2.65 -13.65
C ASP A 216 6.38 3.17 -13.64
N VAL A 217 6.74 3.86 -12.57
CA VAL A 217 8.09 4.37 -12.34
C VAL A 217 8.49 4.26 -10.87
N ILE A 218 9.79 4.06 -10.66
CA ILE A 218 10.41 4.05 -9.34
C ILE A 218 10.76 5.50 -8.95
N SER A 219 10.41 5.90 -7.73
CA SER A 219 10.80 7.19 -7.18
C SER A 219 12.32 7.29 -7.06
N PRO A 220 12.89 8.51 -6.99
CA PRO A 220 14.33 8.66 -6.77
C PRO A 220 14.83 7.96 -5.50
N GLY A 221 13.95 7.74 -4.52
CA GLY A 221 14.22 7.00 -3.29
C GLY A 221 13.99 5.48 -3.38
N GLY A 222 13.69 4.93 -4.56
CA GLY A 222 13.60 3.48 -4.78
C GLY A 222 12.21 2.85 -4.55
N ALA A 223 11.16 3.66 -4.32
CA ALA A 223 9.82 3.16 -4.02
C ALA A 223 8.81 3.45 -5.15
N PHE A 224 7.74 2.66 -5.24
CA PHE A 224 6.62 2.94 -6.16
C PHE A 224 5.80 4.16 -5.69
N ALA A 225 5.52 5.11 -6.57
CA ALA A 225 4.70 6.29 -6.25
C ALA A 225 3.26 6.13 -6.75
N SER A 226 2.48 5.29 -6.09
CA SER A 226 1.08 4.99 -6.46
C SER A 226 0.11 6.15 -6.20
N ASN A 227 0.43 7.08 -5.30
CA ASN A 227 -0.42 8.21 -4.94
C ASN A 227 -0.08 9.52 -5.69
N THR A 228 0.51 9.39 -6.88
CA THR A 228 0.88 10.56 -7.70
C THR A 228 0.58 10.26 -9.16
N ALA A 229 -0.66 10.54 -9.54
CA ALA A 229 -1.13 10.51 -10.92
C ALA A 229 -2.15 11.63 -11.15
N LEU A 230 -2.21 12.11 -12.39
CA LEU A 230 -3.23 13.03 -12.86
C LEU A 230 -4.30 12.31 -13.69
N VAL A 231 -5.56 12.68 -13.51
CA VAL A 231 -6.71 12.16 -14.27
C VAL A 231 -7.71 13.25 -14.64
N GLN A 232 -8.64 12.86 -15.52
CA GLN A 232 -9.91 13.55 -15.71
C GLN A 232 -11.06 12.62 -15.29
N VAL A 233 -12.17 13.24 -14.85
CA VAL A 233 -13.43 12.57 -14.57
C VAL A 233 -14.53 13.19 -15.43
N LYS A 234 -15.37 12.36 -16.04
CA LYS A 234 -16.56 12.78 -16.81
C LYS A 234 -17.73 11.85 -16.49
N LYS A 235 -18.96 12.35 -16.63
CA LYS A 235 -20.15 11.48 -16.60
C LYS A 235 -20.06 10.46 -17.75
N ALA A 236 -20.31 9.18 -17.44
CA ALA A 236 -20.23 8.07 -18.40
C ALA A 236 -21.50 7.99 -19.25
#